data_AF-A0A2N1NPK1-F1
#
_entry.id   AF-A0A2N1NPK1-F1
#
_cell.length_a   1.000
_cell.length_b   1.000
_cell.length_c   1.000
_cell.angle_alpha   90.00
_cell.angle_beta   90.00
_cell.angle_gamma   90.00
#
_symmetry.space_group_name_H-M   'P 1'
#
loop_
_entity.id
_entity.type
_entity.pdbx_description
1 polymer ?
#
loop_
_entity_poly.entity_id
_entity_poly.type
_entity_poly.pdbx_seq_one_letter_code
_entity_poly.pdbx_strand_id
1 'polypeptide(L)'
;MGGCWPCDQNTKYDEVGLELRRNDNTPVDCTHNFSVDFVWKSTSFDRMQAAMKTFAVDETSVSGFIYHKLLGHEVEPQVLRTVMPKRFSAPNLPELNHSQVYAVKSVLQKNLSLIQGPPGTGKTVTSATIVYHLAKINSGQVLVCAPSNVAVDQLTEKIHATGLKVVRLTAKSREALDSPVSFLTLHEQVYNNDTHFELQKLIQLKTEQGELSSSDEKKYKTLKRACEREILQTADVILCTCVGAGDPRF
;
A
#
# COMPACT_ATOMS: atom_id res chain seq x y z
N MET A 1 -28.43 45.76 -26.49
CA MET A 1 -27.04 45.60 -27.00
C MET A 1 -26.14 45.85 -25.80
N GLY A 2 -25.67 44.84 -25.09
CA GLY A 2 -24.47 44.06 -25.43
C GLY A 2 -23.34 44.58 -24.52
N GLY A 3 -22.63 43.79 -23.72
CA GLY A 3 -22.42 42.36 -23.78
C GLY A 3 -22.24 41.73 -22.39
N CYS A 4 -22.62 40.45 -22.37
CA CYS A 4 -22.27 39.46 -21.38
C CYS A 4 -20.77 39.15 -21.53
N TRP A 5 -19.99 39.31 -20.46
CA TRP A 5 -18.71 38.62 -20.33
C TRP A 5 -18.97 37.36 -19.49
N PRO A 6 -18.68 36.16 -20.00
CA PRO A 6 -18.78 34.95 -19.21
C PRO A 6 -17.59 34.92 -18.26
N CYS A 7 -17.84 35.13 -16.96
CA CYS A 7 -16.94 34.59 -15.94
C CYS A 7 -17.18 33.08 -15.87
N ASP A 8 -16.55 32.34 -16.78
CA ASP A 8 -16.13 30.97 -16.51
C ASP A 8 -15.05 31.04 -15.41
N GLN A 9 -15.49 31.01 -14.14
CA GLN A 9 -14.59 30.76 -13.02
C GLN A 9 -15.03 29.49 -12.29
N ASN A 10 -14.28 28.47 -12.65
CA ASN A 10 -14.16 27.13 -12.11
C ASN A 10 -13.75 27.14 -10.62
N THR A 11 -14.71 27.28 -9.70
CA THR A 11 -14.53 27.01 -8.25
C THR A 11 -15.36 25.80 -7.83
N LYS A 12 -14.91 24.60 -8.20
CA LYS A 12 -15.42 23.36 -7.61
C LYS A 12 -14.80 23.13 -6.22
N TYR A 13 -15.49 23.68 -5.22
CA TYR A 13 -15.74 23.17 -3.84
C TYR A 13 -14.58 22.96 -2.84
N ASP A 14 -14.57 23.82 -1.81
CA ASP A 14 -13.97 23.63 -0.47
C ASP A 14 -14.90 22.84 0.48
N GLU A 15 -15.71 21.92 -0.04
CA GLU A 15 -16.63 21.11 0.77
C GLU A 15 -15.94 19.86 1.33
N VAL A 16 -16.23 19.51 2.59
CA VAL A 16 -15.75 18.28 3.24
C VAL A 16 -16.89 17.29 3.35
N GLY A 17 -16.79 16.17 2.64
CA GLY A 17 -17.71 15.03 2.78
C GLY A 17 -17.28 14.10 3.93
N LEU A 18 -18.24 13.69 4.77
CA LEU A 18 -18.05 12.71 5.83
C LEU A 18 -19.08 11.59 5.69
N GLU A 19 -18.62 10.34 5.78
CA GLU A 19 -19.49 9.17 5.84
C GLU A 19 -19.77 8.80 7.30
N LEU A 20 -21.04 8.80 7.70
CA LEU A 20 -21.45 8.37 9.04
C LEU A 20 -21.44 6.85 9.13
N ARG A 21 -20.90 6.32 10.24
CA ARG A 21 -20.85 4.86 10.46
C ARG A 21 -22.21 4.20 10.67
N ARG A 22 -23.20 5.00 11.10
CA ARG A 22 -24.58 4.60 11.36
C ARG A 22 -25.47 5.74 10.91
N ASN A 23 -26.62 5.39 10.35
CA ASN A 23 -27.59 6.37 9.85
C ASN A 23 -28.76 6.60 10.83
N ASP A 24 -28.80 5.86 11.95
CA ASP A 24 -29.87 5.98 12.94
C ASP A 24 -29.82 7.33 13.65
N ASN A 25 -30.97 8.03 13.71
CA ASN A 25 -31.13 9.33 14.36
C ASN A 25 -30.22 10.46 13.81
N THR A 26 -29.76 10.36 12.56
CA THR A 26 -29.05 11.46 11.90
C THR A 26 -30.00 12.64 11.69
N PRO A 27 -29.71 13.86 12.21
CA PRO A 27 -30.60 15.02 12.10
C PRO A 27 -30.51 15.66 10.71
N VAL A 28 -31.09 14.99 9.70
CA VAL A 28 -31.03 15.41 8.28
C VAL A 28 -31.74 16.73 7.98
N ASP A 29 -32.71 17.11 8.82
CA ASP A 29 -33.45 18.38 8.68
C ASP A 29 -32.69 19.57 9.29
N CYS A 30 -31.63 19.32 10.07
CA CYS A 30 -30.79 20.36 10.65
C CYS A 30 -29.65 20.71 9.68
N THR A 31 -29.50 22.00 9.39
CA THR A 31 -28.48 22.50 8.44
C THR A 31 -27.44 23.43 9.08
N HIS A 32 -27.62 23.79 10.36
CA HIS A 32 -26.77 24.74 11.08
C HIS A 32 -26.50 24.24 12.51
N ASN A 33 -25.56 24.87 13.22
CA ASN A 33 -25.21 24.59 14.61
C ASN A 33 -24.62 23.18 14.87
N PHE A 34 -23.92 22.61 13.88
CA PHE A 34 -23.08 21.43 14.11
C PHE A 34 -21.73 21.81 14.69
N SER A 35 -21.18 20.94 15.53
CA SER A 35 -19.77 20.97 15.93
C SER A 35 -19.02 19.88 15.18
N VAL A 36 -17.77 20.16 14.79
CA VAL A 36 -16.90 19.20 14.11
C VAL A 36 -15.64 19.02 14.95
N ASP A 37 -15.46 17.81 15.47
CA ASP A 37 -14.28 17.46 16.26
C ASP A 37 -13.36 16.53 15.49
N PHE A 38 -12.06 16.86 15.46
CA PHE A 38 -11.04 15.98 14.89
C PHE A 38 -10.68 14.89 15.90
N VAL A 39 -11.12 13.66 15.61
CA VAL A 39 -10.79 12.50 16.46
C VAL A 39 -9.33 12.09 16.23
N TRP A 40 -8.48 12.40 17.20
CA TRP A 40 -7.09 11.91 17.22
C TRP A 40 -7.05 10.39 17.43
N LYS A 41 -6.16 9.71 16.71
CA LYS A 41 -5.91 8.27 16.87
C LYS A 41 -4.41 8.03 17.06
N SER A 42 -4.07 7.26 18.09
CA SER A 42 -2.69 6.91 18.45
C SER A 42 -2.04 5.89 17.52
N THR A 43 -2.81 5.23 16.64
CA THR A 43 -2.39 4.02 15.93
C THR A 43 -1.05 4.15 15.20
N SER A 44 -0.76 5.31 14.59
CA SER A 44 0.55 5.54 13.95
C SER A 44 1.70 5.55 14.95
N PHE A 45 1.51 6.24 16.08
CA PHE A 45 2.50 6.32 17.17
C PHE A 45 2.68 4.97 17.87
N ASP A 46 1.59 4.25 18.13
CA ASP A 46 1.64 2.92 18.73
C ASP A 46 2.45 1.95 17.86
N ARG A 47 2.27 1.99 16.53
CA ARG A 47 3.04 1.18 15.58
C ARG A 47 4.51 1.58 15.53
N MET A 48 4.82 2.87 15.61
CA MET A 48 6.22 3.35 15.67
C MET A 48 6.91 2.88 16.96
N GLN A 49 6.25 3.00 18.12
CA GLN A 49 6.78 2.53 19.40
C GLN A 49 6.95 1.01 19.41
N ALA A 50 5.97 0.27 18.87
CA ALA A 50 6.07 -1.17 18.71
C ALA A 50 7.27 -1.57 17.84
N ALA A 51 7.49 -0.89 16.70
CA ALA A 51 8.63 -1.14 15.84
C ALA A 51 9.98 -0.88 16.53
N MET A 52 10.10 0.22 17.30
CA MET A 52 11.29 0.50 18.10
C MET A 52 11.54 -0.57 19.17
N LYS A 53 10.47 -1.03 19.83
CA LYS A 53 10.56 -2.12 20.80
C LYS A 53 11.05 -3.39 20.12
N THR A 54 10.43 -3.79 19.00
CA THR A 54 10.82 -4.99 18.24
C THR A 54 12.29 -4.91 17.80
N PHE A 55 12.72 -3.78 17.22
CA PHE A 55 14.12 -3.57 16.83
C PHE A 55 15.12 -3.70 18.01
N ALA A 56 14.69 -3.33 19.21
CA ALA A 56 15.53 -3.40 20.41
C ALA A 56 15.56 -4.79 21.08
N VAL A 57 14.47 -5.58 21.00
CA VAL A 57 14.32 -6.83 21.76
C VAL A 57 14.35 -8.10 20.91
N ASP A 58 14.08 -7.99 19.61
CA ASP A 58 14.03 -9.12 18.68
C ASP A 58 15.21 -9.04 17.70
N GLU A 59 16.25 -9.83 17.96
CA GLU A 59 17.45 -9.92 17.13
C GLU A 59 17.18 -10.46 15.72
N THR A 60 16.01 -11.08 15.49
CA THR A 60 15.61 -11.61 14.17
C THR A 60 14.83 -10.62 13.32
N SER A 61 14.49 -9.44 13.88
CA SER A 61 13.70 -8.40 13.19
C SER A 61 14.39 -7.82 11.95
N VAL A 62 15.73 -7.79 11.94
CA VAL A 62 16.56 -7.41 10.78
C VAL A 62 17.84 -8.26 10.76
N SER A 63 18.54 -8.32 9.63
CA SER A 63 19.84 -8.99 9.58
C SER A 63 20.90 -8.22 10.40
N GLY A 64 21.89 -8.93 10.94
CA GLY A 64 22.98 -8.31 11.71
C GLY A 64 23.73 -7.21 10.95
N PHE A 65 23.92 -7.37 9.63
CA PHE A 65 24.50 -6.31 8.80
C PHE A 65 23.67 -5.02 8.84
N ILE A 66 22.34 -5.13 8.68
CA ILE A 66 21.43 -3.99 8.71
C ILE A 66 21.37 -3.38 10.10
N TYR A 67 21.26 -4.21 11.15
CA TYR A 67 21.27 -3.77 12.54
C TYR A 67 22.48 -2.86 12.85
N HIS A 68 23.70 -3.35 12.58
CA HIS A 68 24.92 -2.60 12.85
C HIS A 68 25.05 -1.35 11.97
N LYS A 69 24.65 -1.42 10.69
CA LYS A 69 24.66 -0.23 9.82
C LYS A 69 23.67 0.85 10.28
N LEU A 70 22.48 0.48 10.75
CA LEU A 70 21.50 1.44 11.26
C LEU A 70 21.98 2.13 12.56
N LEU A 71 22.75 1.42 13.40
CA LEU A 71 23.36 1.99 14.61
C LEU A 71 24.65 2.79 14.34
N GLY A 72 25.08 2.90 13.09
CA GLY A 72 26.30 3.64 12.72
C GLY A 72 27.60 2.92 13.06
N HIS A 73 27.55 1.61 13.34
CA HIS A 73 28.76 0.82 13.56
C HIS A 73 29.52 0.60 12.24
N GLU A 74 30.84 0.44 12.34
CA GLU A 74 31.64 -0.01 11.21
C GLU A 74 31.34 -1.48 10.91
N VAL A 75 31.04 -1.75 9.64
CA VAL A 75 30.72 -3.11 9.14
C VAL A 75 31.35 -3.23 7.77
N GLU A 76 32.05 -4.32 7.53
CA GLU A 76 32.65 -4.62 6.24
C GLU A 76 31.57 -4.71 5.15
N PRO A 77 31.79 -4.11 3.97
CA PRO A 77 30.84 -4.21 2.86
C PRO A 77 30.62 -5.67 2.44
N GLN A 78 29.36 -6.11 2.48
CA GLN A 78 28.97 -7.42 1.99
C GLN A 78 28.38 -7.32 0.58
N VAL A 79 28.84 -8.19 -0.32
CA VAL A 79 28.32 -8.30 -1.68
C VAL A 79 27.35 -9.47 -1.75
N LEU A 80 26.11 -9.19 -2.12
CA LEU A 80 25.10 -10.21 -2.39
C LEU A 80 25.45 -10.97 -3.66
N ARG A 81 25.55 -12.29 -3.55
CA ARG A 81 25.71 -13.17 -4.71
C ARG A 81 24.34 -13.39 -5.34
N THR A 82 24.15 -12.83 -6.53
CA THR A 82 22.92 -12.99 -7.31
C THR A 82 23.25 -13.18 -8.79
N VAL A 83 22.41 -13.91 -9.50
CA VAL A 83 22.49 -14.01 -10.95
C VAL A 83 21.92 -12.72 -11.54
N MET A 84 22.82 -11.90 -12.10
CA MET A 84 22.42 -10.62 -12.68
C MET A 84 21.54 -10.83 -13.92
N PRO A 85 20.45 -10.05 -14.07
CA PRO A 85 19.59 -10.13 -15.25
C PRO A 85 20.36 -9.69 -16.50
N LYS A 86 20.04 -10.31 -17.65
CA LYS A 86 20.62 -9.94 -18.95
C LYS A 86 20.16 -8.56 -19.42
N ARG A 87 18.93 -8.16 -19.06
CA ARG A 87 18.34 -6.86 -19.36
C ARG A 87 17.86 -6.23 -18.06
N PHE A 88 18.30 -5.00 -17.82
CA PHE A 88 17.93 -4.27 -16.60
C PHE A 88 16.58 -3.58 -16.68
N SER A 89 16.12 -3.17 -17.86
CA SER A 89 14.77 -2.62 -18.04
C SER A 89 13.70 -3.68 -17.80
N ALA A 90 12.68 -3.36 -16.99
CA ALA A 90 11.55 -4.25 -16.74
C ALA A 90 10.51 -4.18 -17.87
N PRO A 91 9.70 -5.24 -18.09
CA PRO A 91 8.62 -5.23 -19.07
C PRO A 91 7.65 -4.07 -18.82
N ASN A 92 7.12 -3.49 -19.92
CA ASN A 92 6.11 -2.43 -19.91
C ASN A 92 6.49 -1.13 -19.16
N LEU A 93 7.76 -0.98 -18.77
CA LEU A 93 8.31 0.26 -18.24
C LEU A 93 9.21 0.94 -19.28
N PRO A 94 9.42 2.27 -19.18
CA PRO A 94 10.38 2.96 -20.03
C PRO A 94 11.78 2.36 -19.95
N GLU A 95 12.52 2.44 -21.05
CA GLU A 95 13.94 2.06 -21.06
C GLU A 95 14.74 2.86 -20.04
N LEU A 96 15.59 2.16 -19.30
CA LEU A 96 16.46 2.79 -18.31
C LEU A 96 17.64 3.48 -18.99
N ASN A 97 17.95 4.69 -18.54
CA ASN A 97 19.20 5.34 -18.92
C ASN A 97 20.40 4.76 -18.13
N HIS A 98 21.62 5.19 -18.47
CA HIS A 98 22.84 4.65 -17.88
C HIS A 98 22.89 4.75 -16.34
N SER A 99 22.49 5.89 -15.75
CA SER A 99 22.54 6.08 -14.29
C SER A 99 21.49 5.22 -13.57
N GLN A 100 20.32 5.03 -14.18
CA GLN A 100 19.28 4.15 -13.66
C GLN A 100 19.72 2.68 -13.74
N VAL A 101 20.30 2.23 -14.86
CA VAL A 101 20.87 0.88 -14.98
C VAL A 101 21.95 0.64 -13.92
N TYR A 102 22.84 1.61 -13.71
CA TYR A 102 23.85 1.54 -12.66
C TYR A 102 23.22 1.41 -11.26
N ALA A 103 22.17 2.19 -10.97
CA ALA A 103 21.44 2.11 -9.71
C ALA A 103 20.81 0.72 -9.50
N VAL A 104 20.08 0.19 -10.49
CA VAL A 104 19.49 -1.16 -10.41
C VAL A 104 20.57 -2.20 -10.17
N LYS A 105 21.66 -2.16 -10.95
CA LYS A 105 22.79 -3.09 -10.80
C LYS A 105 23.40 -3.03 -9.40
N SER A 106 23.67 -1.82 -8.89
CA SER A 106 24.26 -1.65 -7.56
C SER A 106 23.36 -2.16 -6.44
N VAL A 107 22.04 -1.96 -6.55
CA VAL A 107 21.08 -2.35 -5.49
C VAL A 107 20.97 -3.86 -5.39
N LEU A 108 20.94 -4.58 -6.52
CA LEU A 108 20.84 -6.04 -6.52
C LEU A 108 22.04 -6.75 -5.87
N GLN A 109 23.16 -6.04 -5.66
CA GLN A 109 24.40 -6.60 -5.11
C GLN A 109 24.71 -6.13 -3.68
N LYS A 110 23.86 -5.30 -3.06
CA LYS A 110 24.11 -4.71 -1.74
C LYS A 110 22.96 -4.97 -0.79
N ASN A 111 23.28 -5.23 0.48
CA ASN A 111 22.28 -5.38 1.55
C ASN A 111 21.53 -4.07 1.84
N LEU A 112 22.18 -2.92 1.66
CA LEU A 112 21.61 -1.59 1.90
C LEU A 112 22.05 -0.64 0.79
N SER A 113 21.11 0.09 0.20
CA SER A 113 21.38 1.08 -0.83
C SER A 113 20.50 2.32 -0.63
N LEU A 114 21.07 3.50 -0.82
CA LEU A 114 20.36 4.77 -0.90
C LEU A 114 20.37 5.25 -2.35
N ILE A 115 19.20 5.50 -2.91
CA ILE A 115 19.07 6.12 -4.24
C ILE A 115 18.61 7.55 -4.05
N GLN A 116 19.38 8.48 -4.59
CA GLN A 116 19.02 9.89 -4.65
C GLN A 116 18.80 10.31 -6.10
N GLY A 117 17.79 11.14 -6.34
CA GLY A 117 17.54 11.72 -7.65
C GLY A 117 16.68 12.98 -7.54
N PRO A 118 17.00 14.06 -8.27
CA PRO A 118 16.14 15.25 -8.38
C PRO A 118 14.71 14.92 -8.86
N PRO A 119 13.76 15.86 -8.76
CA PRO A 119 12.43 15.71 -9.38
C PRO A 119 12.55 15.35 -10.88
N GLY A 120 11.65 14.51 -11.38
CA GLY A 120 11.63 14.11 -12.79
C GLY A 120 12.68 13.08 -13.24
N THR A 121 13.63 12.67 -12.40
CA THR A 121 14.73 11.73 -12.79
C THR A 121 14.34 10.25 -12.88
N GLY A 122 13.04 9.93 -12.86
CA GLY A 122 12.57 8.55 -13.03
C GLY A 122 12.82 7.64 -11.82
N LYS A 123 12.87 8.18 -10.58
CA LYS A 123 13.00 7.40 -9.35
C LYS A 123 11.94 6.30 -9.25
N THR A 124 10.68 6.62 -9.50
CA THR A 124 9.57 5.65 -9.44
C THR A 124 9.75 4.50 -10.45
N VAL A 125 10.20 4.80 -11.68
CA VAL A 125 10.49 3.79 -12.71
C VAL A 125 11.67 2.92 -12.29
N THR A 126 12.72 3.54 -11.74
CA THR A 126 13.91 2.84 -11.24
C THR A 126 13.54 1.91 -10.07
N SER A 127 12.75 2.39 -9.10
CA SER A 127 12.27 1.60 -7.97
C SER A 127 11.39 0.44 -8.41
N ALA A 128 10.44 0.66 -9.32
CA ALA A 128 9.59 -0.40 -9.85
C ALA A 128 10.41 -1.48 -10.58
N THR A 129 11.47 -1.08 -11.29
CA THR A 129 12.39 -2.00 -11.95
C THR A 129 13.24 -2.80 -10.95
N ILE A 130 13.69 -2.18 -9.86
CA ILE A 130 14.39 -2.88 -8.77
C ILE A 130 13.46 -3.93 -8.16
N VAL A 131 12.23 -3.54 -7.81
CA VAL A 131 11.23 -4.45 -7.24
C VAL A 131 10.94 -5.61 -8.18
N TYR A 132 10.81 -5.35 -9.48
CA TYR A 132 10.64 -6.39 -10.49
C TYR A 132 11.75 -7.45 -10.43
N HIS A 133 13.01 -7.02 -10.46
CA HIS A 133 14.13 -7.97 -10.39
C HIS A 133 14.22 -8.67 -9.04
N LEU A 134 13.98 -7.98 -7.92
CA LEU A 134 13.98 -8.60 -6.60
C LEU A 134 12.92 -9.70 -6.47
N ALA A 135 11.72 -9.47 -6.99
CA ALA A 135 10.62 -10.44 -6.98
C ALA A 135 10.88 -11.64 -7.92
N LYS A 136 11.69 -11.48 -8.97
CA LYS A 136 12.03 -12.57 -9.89
C LYS A 136 13.26 -13.37 -9.48
N ILE A 137 14.22 -12.74 -8.82
CA ILE A 137 15.47 -13.37 -8.39
C ILE A 137 15.25 -14.16 -7.10
N ASN A 138 14.48 -13.61 -6.16
CA ASN A 138 14.28 -14.21 -4.86
C ASN A 138 12.97 -14.99 -4.83
N SER A 139 12.95 -16.13 -4.15
CA SER A 139 11.73 -16.94 -3.93
C SER A 139 10.82 -16.37 -2.83
N GLY A 140 10.92 -15.07 -2.54
CA GLY A 140 10.24 -14.42 -1.44
C GLY A 140 9.46 -13.19 -1.89
N GLN A 141 8.54 -12.74 -1.04
CA GLN A 141 7.70 -11.59 -1.32
C GLN A 141 8.46 -10.28 -1.08
N VAL A 142 8.24 -9.29 -1.95
CA VAL A 142 8.84 -7.96 -1.80
C VAL A 142 7.85 -7.03 -1.11
N LEU A 143 8.26 -6.44 0.01
CA LEU A 143 7.51 -5.37 0.66
C LEU A 143 7.95 -4.00 0.12
N VAL A 144 7.00 -3.18 -0.34
CA VAL A 144 7.24 -1.82 -0.79
C VAL A 144 6.45 -0.83 0.07
N CYS A 145 7.16 0.14 0.63
CA CYS A 145 6.58 1.13 1.53
C CYS A 145 6.88 2.56 1.06
N ALA A 146 5.93 3.46 1.29
CA ALA A 146 6.14 4.91 1.18
C ALA A 146 5.36 5.66 2.28
N PRO A 147 5.74 6.89 2.64
CA PRO A 147 5.09 7.61 3.75
C PRO A 147 3.67 8.08 3.44
N SER A 148 3.33 8.34 2.16
CA SER A 148 2.00 8.82 1.74
C SER A 148 1.29 7.84 0.82
N ASN A 149 -0.05 7.78 0.89
CA ASN A 149 -0.85 6.88 0.05
C ASN A 149 -0.63 7.17 -1.44
N VAL A 150 -0.58 8.44 -1.85
CA VAL A 150 -0.34 8.83 -3.25
C VAL A 150 0.97 8.25 -3.78
N ALA A 151 2.05 8.26 -2.98
CA ALA A 151 3.32 7.68 -3.39
C ALA A 151 3.25 6.15 -3.50
N VAL A 152 2.52 5.48 -2.59
CA VAL A 152 2.30 4.03 -2.66
C VAL A 152 1.50 3.68 -3.91
N ASP A 153 0.45 4.44 -4.23
CA ASP A 153 -0.43 4.16 -5.37
C ASP A 153 0.32 4.35 -6.70
N GLN A 154 1.18 5.39 -6.81
CA GLN A 154 2.07 5.56 -7.98
C GLN A 154 3.05 4.40 -8.17
N LEU A 155 3.63 3.88 -7.08
CA LEU A 155 4.49 2.69 -7.14
C LEU A 155 3.69 1.44 -7.50
N THR A 156 2.49 1.31 -6.95
CA THR A 156 1.57 0.19 -7.20
C THR A 156 1.26 0.09 -8.70
N GLU A 157 0.89 1.20 -9.33
CA GLU A 157 0.59 1.27 -10.77
C GLU A 157 1.80 0.84 -11.61
N LYS A 158 2.99 1.38 -11.33
CA LYS A 158 4.21 1.05 -12.09
C LYS A 158 4.66 -0.40 -11.89
N ILE A 159 4.56 -0.94 -10.69
CA ILE A 159 4.94 -2.33 -10.42
C ILE A 159 3.93 -3.29 -11.04
N HIS A 160 2.63 -2.99 -10.94
CA HIS A 160 1.58 -3.78 -11.59
C HIS A 160 1.78 -3.87 -13.11
N ALA A 161 2.15 -2.76 -13.76
CA ALA A 161 2.43 -2.74 -15.21
C ALA A 161 3.48 -3.76 -15.65
N THR A 162 4.41 -4.15 -14.77
CA THR A 162 5.44 -5.18 -15.07
C THR A 162 4.90 -6.61 -15.18
N GLY A 163 3.62 -6.82 -14.83
CA GLY A 163 2.97 -8.13 -14.83
C GLY A 163 3.16 -8.94 -13.54
N LEU A 164 3.68 -8.33 -12.48
CA LEU A 164 3.76 -8.96 -11.16
C LEU A 164 2.38 -9.01 -10.48
N LYS A 165 2.18 -10.04 -9.65
CA LYS A 165 0.99 -10.15 -8.78
C LYS A 165 1.16 -9.22 -7.59
N VAL A 166 0.39 -8.13 -7.60
CA VAL A 166 0.52 -7.01 -6.66
C VAL A 166 -0.68 -6.96 -5.72
N VAL A 167 -0.42 -6.68 -4.44
CA VAL A 167 -1.46 -6.41 -3.43
C VAL A 167 -1.19 -5.06 -2.77
N ARG A 168 -2.17 -4.15 -2.85
CA ARG A 168 -2.16 -2.84 -2.16
C ARG A 168 -2.90 -2.95 -0.82
N LEU A 169 -2.18 -2.94 0.29
CA LEU A 169 -2.78 -2.99 1.63
C LEU A 169 -3.12 -1.59 2.14
N THR A 170 -4.40 -1.26 2.20
CA THR A 170 -4.92 -0.01 2.76
C THR A 170 -5.41 -0.19 4.20
N ALA A 171 -5.42 0.90 4.98
CA ALA A 171 -6.08 0.91 6.28
C ALA A 171 -7.60 0.77 6.09
N LYS A 172 -8.29 0.08 7.01
CA LYS A 172 -9.74 -0.13 6.94
C LYS A 172 -10.55 1.16 6.80
N SER A 173 -10.09 2.25 7.42
CA SER A 173 -10.73 3.57 7.31
C SER A 173 -10.59 4.24 5.93
N ARG A 174 -9.91 3.58 4.98
CA ARG A 174 -9.74 4.04 3.60
C ARG A 174 -10.33 3.09 2.57
N GLU A 175 -11.02 2.02 3.00
CA GLU A 175 -11.64 1.06 2.06
C GLU A 175 -12.76 1.70 1.22
N ALA A 176 -13.42 2.75 1.71
CA ALA A 176 -14.44 3.51 0.96
C ALA A 176 -13.86 4.61 0.05
N LEU A 177 -12.54 4.84 0.05
CA LEU A 177 -11.93 5.91 -0.73
C LEU A 177 -11.50 5.40 -2.10
N ASP A 178 -11.86 6.13 -3.14
CA ASP A 178 -11.46 5.80 -4.49
C ASP A 178 -9.96 6.09 -4.74
N SER A 179 -9.35 5.30 -5.63
CA SER A 179 -7.95 5.35 -6.02
C SER A 179 -7.79 4.73 -7.41
N PRO A 180 -6.86 5.23 -8.25
CA PRO A 180 -6.55 4.61 -9.55
C PRO A 180 -6.13 3.15 -9.46
N VAL A 181 -5.76 2.67 -8.27
CA VAL A 181 -5.33 1.29 -8.01
C VAL A 181 -6.28 0.54 -7.06
N SER A 182 -7.54 0.99 -6.90
CA SER A 182 -8.54 0.34 -6.04
C SER A 182 -8.67 -1.15 -6.33
N PHE A 183 -8.70 -1.56 -7.60
CA PHE A 183 -8.79 -2.96 -8.03
C PHE A 183 -7.61 -3.84 -7.57
N LEU A 184 -6.48 -3.24 -7.19
CA LEU A 184 -5.31 -3.94 -6.63
C LEU A 184 -5.33 -3.98 -5.11
N THR A 185 -6.29 -3.32 -4.45
CA THR A 185 -6.35 -3.31 -3.00
C THR A 185 -6.79 -4.65 -2.42
N LEU A 186 -6.30 -4.99 -1.23
CA LEU A 186 -6.63 -6.28 -0.61
C LEU A 186 -8.14 -6.48 -0.43
N HIS A 187 -8.87 -5.43 -0.05
CA HIS A 187 -10.31 -5.54 0.20
C HIS A 187 -11.10 -5.74 -1.10
N GLU A 188 -10.74 -5.06 -2.19
CA GLU A 188 -11.33 -5.29 -3.52
C GLU A 188 -10.96 -6.67 -4.07
N GLN A 189 -9.72 -7.14 -3.88
CA GLN A 189 -9.35 -8.48 -4.31
C GLN A 189 -10.12 -9.56 -3.55
N VAL A 190 -10.37 -9.38 -2.25
CA VAL A 190 -11.23 -10.28 -1.46
C VAL A 190 -12.68 -10.21 -1.95
N TYR A 191 -13.19 -9.00 -2.21
CA TYR A 191 -14.55 -8.79 -2.70
C TYR A 191 -14.79 -9.48 -4.04
N ASN A 192 -13.82 -9.40 -4.96
CA ASN A 192 -13.91 -9.97 -6.30
C ASN A 192 -13.39 -11.42 -6.39
N ASN A 193 -13.05 -12.06 -5.27
CA ASN A 193 -12.55 -13.43 -5.25
C ASN A 193 -13.71 -14.44 -5.37
N ASP A 194 -13.78 -15.13 -6.50
CA ASP A 194 -14.83 -16.11 -6.82
C ASP A 194 -14.54 -17.54 -6.33
N THR A 195 -13.34 -17.81 -5.80
CA THR A 195 -12.98 -19.16 -5.31
C THR A 195 -13.61 -19.48 -3.95
N HIS A 196 -13.93 -18.46 -3.16
CA HIS A 196 -14.56 -18.59 -1.84
C HIS A 196 -16.08 -18.37 -1.89
N PHE A 197 -16.84 -19.32 -2.46
CA PHE A 197 -18.29 -19.20 -2.67
C PHE A 197 -19.09 -18.83 -1.41
N GLU A 198 -18.71 -19.37 -0.25
CA GLU A 198 -19.41 -19.09 1.01
C GLU A 198 -19.15 -17.65 1.50
N LEU A 199 -17.94 -17.14 1.30
CA LEU A 199 -17.61 -15.75 1.57
C LEU A 199 -18.42 -14.81 0.67
N GLN A 200 -18.55 -15.16 -0.62
CA GLN A 200 -19.32 -14.38 -1.59
C GLN A 200 -20.81 -14.27 -1.21
N LYS A 201 -21.42 -15.38 -0.77
CA LYS A 201 -22.81 -15.34 -0.26
C LYS A 201 -22.96 -14.39 0.93
N LEU A 202 -22.00 -14.39 1.85
CA LEU A 202 -22.03 -13.50 3.02
C LEU A 202 -21.78 -12.04 2.66
N ILE A 203 -20.91 -11.77 1.67
CA ILE A 203 -20.71 -10.43 1.12
C ILE A 203 -22.01 -9.92 0.50
N GLN A 204 -22.64 -10.70 -0.37
CA GLN A 204 -23.91 -10.35 -1.01
C GLN A 204 -25.01 -10.08 0.02
N LEU A 205 -25.17 -10.98 1.00
CA LEU A 205 -26.16 -10.83 2.07
C LEU A 205 -25.95 -9.54 2.86
N LYS A 206 -24.68 -9.20 3.16
CA LYS A 206 -24.32 -7.97 3.87
C LYS A 206 -24.61 -6.72 3.04
N THR A 207 -24.37 -6.77 1.73
CA THR A 207 -24.68 -5.65 0.82
C THR A 207 -26.19 -5.43 0.70
N GLU A 208 -26.99 -6.51 0.65
CA GLU A 208 -28.45 -6.44 0.53
C GLU A 208 -29.15 -5.99 1.83
N GLN A 209 -28.65 -6.45 2.99
CA GLN A 209 -29.29 -6.21 4.28
C GLN A 209 -28.65 -5.09 5.11
N GLY A 210 -27.47 -4.60 4.71
CA GLY A 210 -26.64 -3.65 5.45
C GLY A 210 -25.90 -4.27 6.65
N GLU A 211 -26.52 -5.22 7.35
CA GLU A 211 -25.96 -5.92 8.50
C GLU A 211 -26.11 -7.45 8.38
N LEU A 212 -25.27 -8.19 9.10
CA LEU A 212 -25.33 -9.65 9.20
C LEU A 212 -25.77 -10.08 10.60
N SER A 213 -26.37 -11.27 10.71
CA SER A 213 -26.62 -11.91 12.01
C SER A 213 -25.30 -12.09 12.79
N SER A 214 -25.37 -12.19 14.12
CA SER A 214 -24.16 -12.39 14.93
C SER A 214 -23.39 -13.67 14.58
N SER A 215 -24.07 -14.71 14.11
CA SER A 215 -23.44 -15.96 13.63
C SER A 215 -22.75 -15.74 12.29
N ASP A 216 -23.44 -15.11 11.35
CA ASP A 216 -22.93 -14.85 10.00
C ASP A 216 -21.78 -13.85 10.01
N GLU A 217 -21.83 -12.83 10.86
CA GLU A 217 -20.74 -11.86 11.01
C GLU A 217 -19.46 -12.52 11.55
N LYS A 218 -19.57 -13.50 12.46
CA LYS A 218 -18.42 -14.31 12.92
C LYS A 218 -17.84 -15.16 11.79
N LYS A 219 -18.72 -15.80 11.01
CA LYS A 219 -18.33 -16.64 9.87
C LYS A 219 -17.68 -15.81 8.77
N TYR A 220 -18.28 -14.68 8.41
CA TYR A 220 -17.76 -13.69 7.47
C TYR A 220 -16.36 -13.24 7.85
N LYS A 221 -16.13 -12.82 9.11
CA LYS A 221 -14.80 -12.41 9.58
C LYS A 221 -13.76 -13.52 9.46
N THR A 222 -14.15 -14.76 9.71
CA THR A 222 -13.25 -15.92 9.63
C THR A 222 -12.84 -16.21 8.20
N LEU A 223 -13.83 -16.29 7.30
CA LEU A 223 -13.61 -16.53 5.88
C LEU A 223 -12.86 -15.37 5.21
N LYS A 224 -13.23 -14.12 5.51
CA LYS A 224 -12.52 -12.92 5.03
C LYS A 224 -11.04 -12.98 5.41
N ARG A 225 -10.72 -13.29 6.68
CA ARG A 225 -9.32 -13.42 7.12
C ARG A 225 -8.56 -14.56 6.42
N ALA A 226 -9.23 -15.66 6.09
CA ALA A 226 -8.61 -16.75 5.35
C ALA A 226 -8.28 -16.34 3.91
N CYS A 227 -9.22 -15.70 3.22
CA CYS A 227 -9.02 -15.15 1.88
C CYS A 227 -7.93 -14.05 1.85
N GLU A 228 -7.95 -13.13 2.83
CA GLU A 228 -6.91 -12.11 2.98
C GLU A 228 -5.51 -12.74 3.08
N ARG A 229 -5.34 -13.79 3.89
CA ARG A 229 -4.06 -14.50 4.03
C ARG A 229 -3.64 -15.18 2.74
N GLU A 230 -4.54 -15.84 2.02
CA GLU A 230 -4.24 -16.51 0.77
C GLU A 230 -3.77 -15.52 -0.31
N ILE A 231 -4.50 -14.41 -0.47
CA ILE A 231 -4.13 -13.34 -1.41
C ILE A 231 -2.77 -12.76 -1.03
N LEU A 232 -2.56 -12.45 0.25
CA LEU A 232 -1.29 -11.92 0.73
C LEU A 232 -0.15 -12.90 0.48
N GLN A 233 -0.26 -14.17 0.84
CA GLN A 233 0.81 -15.19 0.70
C GLN A 233 1.20 -15.48 -0.75
N THR A 234 0.27 -15.31 -1.69
CA THR A 234 0.50 -15.61 -3.11
C THR A 234 0.98 -14.40 -3.91
N ALA A 235 1.05 -13.21 -3.31
CA ALA A 235 1.52 -12.00 -3.98
C ALA A 235 3.03 -12.04 -4.26
N ASP A 236 3.46 -11.50 -5.39
CA ASP A 236 4.88 -11.22 -5.64
C ASP A 236 5.33 -10.01 -4.80
N VAL A 237 4.45 -9.00 -4.70
CA VAL A 237 4.73 -7.71 -4.07
C VAL A 237 3.54 -7.23 -3.25
N ILE A 238 3.80 -6.81 -2.02
CA ILE A 238 2.82 -6.15 -1.15
C ILE A 238 3.22 -4.68 -0.98
N LEU A 239 2.28 -3.78 -1.23
CA LEU A 239 2.48 -2.33 -1.11
C LEU A 239 1.61 -1.72 -0.03
N CYS A 240 2.22 -0.96 0.86
CA CYS A 240 1.50 -0.26 1.93
C CYS A 240 2.19 1.05 2.32
N THR A 241 1.57 1.84 3.18
CA THR A 241 2.30 2.98 3.78
C THR A 241 3.29 2.47 4.83
N CYS A 242 4.32 3.25 5.18
CA CYS A 242 5.27 2.81 6.22
C CYS A 242 4.58 2.44 7.54
N VAL A 243 3.59 3.23 7.97
CA VAL A 243 2.74 2.90 9.14
C VAL A 243 1.84 1.70 8.84
N GLY A 244 1.36 1.57 7.61
CA GLY A 244 0.58 0.44 7.12
C GLY A 244 1.30 -0.90 7.26
N ALA A 245 2.63 -0.93 7.22
CA ALA A 245 3.42 -2.16 7.40
C ALA A 245 3.24 -2.79 8.79
N GLY A 246 2.83 -2.01 9.81
CA GLY A 246 2.45 -2.52 11.13
C GLY A 246 0.99 -3.00 11.24
N ASP A 247 0.33 -3.28 10.12
CA ASP A 247 -1.04 -3.80 10.12
C ASP A 247 -1.08 -5.27 10.61
N PRO A 248 -2.02 -5.66 11.49
CA PRO A 248 -2.10 -7.04 12.01
C PRO A 248 -2.41 -8.13 10.97
N ARG A 249 -2.63 -7.75 9.71
CA ARG A 249 -2.81 -8.70 8.60
C ARG A 249 -1.49 -9.20 8.00
N PHE A 250 -0.37 -8.54 8.31
CA PHE A 250 0.98 -9.05 7.99
C PHE A 250 1.38 -10.23 8.88
#